data_AF-A0A2E0XR78-F1
#
_entry.id   AF-A0A2E0XR78-F1
#
_cell.length_a   1.000
_cell.length_b   1.000
_cell.length_c   1.000
_cell.angle_alpha   90.00
_cell.angle_beta   90.00
_cell.angle_gamma   90.00
#
_symmetry.space_group_name_H-M   'P 1'
#
loop_
_entity.id
_entity.type
_entity.pdbx_description
1 polymer ?
#
loop_
_entity_poly.entity_id
_entity_poly.type
_entity_poly.pdbx_seq_one_letter_code
_entity_poly.pdbx_strand_id
1 'polypeptide(L)'
;MRNTHTMKRYRAFQYELLRPSEVKSLQKQCLVAYIPVGSLEWHGVQNPLGTDGLKAYAICCEAALRYGGVVLPALFLGILGDNHGWEPEGWSGFTVTANDWKILVGVTGHDVNPQCNAIHEGIQRACKETEAKGFEIKEEENWQGGISMRYSMDHAGA
;
A
#
# COMPACT_ATOMS: atom_id res chain seq x y z
N MET A 1 -20.25 8.76 5.60
CA MET A 1 -19.37 9.88 6.01
C MET A 1 -18.22 9.31 6.85
N ARG A 2 -16.97 9.40 6.38
CA ARG A 2 -15.80 9.00 7.19
C ARG A 2 -15.66 9.97 8.36
N ASN A 3 -15.58 9.47 9.59
CA ASN A 3 -15.46 10.28 10.80
C ASN A 3 -14.09 10.97 10.80
N THR A 4 -14.06 12.25 10.39
CA THR A 4 -12.84 13.05 10.23
C THR A 4 -12.06 13.24 11.55
N HIS A 5 -12.70 13.00 12.69
CA HIS A 5 -12.06 13.02 14.01
C HIS A 5 -11.03 11.91 14.19
N THR A 6 -11.31 10.69 13.73
CA THR A 6 -10.42 9.55 13.93
C THR A 6 -9.14 9.67 13.08
N MET A 7 -9.26 10.16 11.84
CA MET A 7 -8.08 10.40 11.00
C MET A 7 -7.21 11.55 11.51
N LYS A 8 -7.80 12.62 12.06
CA LYS A 8 -7.03 13.68 12.73
C LYS A 8 -6.27 13.15 13.95
N ARG A 9 -6.82 12.14 14.64
CA ARG A 9 -6.25 11.58 15.86
C ARG A 9 -4.98 10.78 15.62
N TYR A 10 -4.90 10.03 14.52
CA TYR A 10 -3.78 9.12 14.28
C TYR A 10 -2.55 9.80 13.68
N ARG A 11 -2.71 10.95 13.01
CA ARG A 11 -1.63 11.69 12.33
C ARG A 11 -0.35 11.84 13.14
N ALA A 12 -0.48 12.02 14.46
CA ALA A 12 0.67 12.20 15.35
C ALA A 12 1.64 11.00 15.41
N PHE A 13 1.23 9.83 14.91
CA PHE A 13 2.03 8.59 14.94
C PHE A 13 2.17 7.92 13.57
N GLN A 14 1.53 8.44 12.51
CA GLN A 14 1.58 7.90 11.14
C GLN A 14 2.92 8.25 10.51
N TYR A 15 3.83 7.29 10.42
CA TYR A 15 5.23 7.53 10.04
C TYR A 15 5.37 8.26 8.70
N GLU A 16 4.51 7.94 7.73
CA GLU A 16 4.43 8.55 6.40
C GLU A 16 4.02 10.04 6.41
N LEU A 17 3.46 10.54 7.51
CA LEU A 17 3.04 11.95 7.68
C LEU A 17 3.91 12.71 8.69
N LEU A 18 4.92 12.06 9.27
CA LEU A 18 5.83 12.64 10.24
C LEU A 18 7.05 13.24 9.55
N ARG A 19 7.46 14.41 10.04
CA ARG A 19 8.74 15.03 9.69
C ARG A 19 9.87 14.38 10.52
N PRO A 20 11.13 14.42 10.04
CA PRO A 20 12.26 13.82 10.76
C PRO A 20 12.42 14.27 12.22
N SER A 21 12.09 15.53 12.54
CA SER A 21 12.12 16.06 13.90
C SER A 21 11.02 15.49 14.81
N GLU A 22 9.85 15.20 14.25
CA GLU A 22 8.74 14.56 14.95
C GLU A 22 9.09 13.10 15.24
N VAL A 23 9.67 12.39 14.27
CA VAL A 23 10.17 11.01 14.46
C VAL A 23 11.22 10.94 15.56
N LYS A 24 12.22 11.83 15.55
CA LYS A 24 13.24 11.89 16.62
C LYS A 24 12.63 12.14 17.99
N SER A 25 11.59 12.97 18.07
CA SER A 25 10.89 13.26 19.32
C SER A 25 10.16 12.02 19.84
N LEU A 26 9.45 11.30 18.98
CA LEU A 26 8.74 10.07 19.34
C LEU A 26 9.70 8.94 19.73
N GLN A 27 10.81 8.75 19.01
CA GLN A 27 11.83 7.75 19.34
C GLN A 27 12.42 7.96 20.74
N LYS A 28 12.62 9.22 21.16
CA LYS A 28 13.09 9.55 22.52
C LYS A 28 12.05 9.22 23.60
N GLN A 29 10.77 9.25 23.26
CA GLN A 29 9.67 8.93 24.18
C GLN A 29 9.43 7.42 24.25
N CYS A 30 9.38 6.75 23.10
CA CYS A 30 9.11 5.32 22.97
C CYS A 30 9.71 4.79 21.66
N LEU A 31 10.72 3.93 21.75
CA LEU A 31 11.42 3.35 20.60
C LEU A 31 10.71 2.08 20.09
N VAL A 32 9.44 2.23 19.72
CA VAL A 32 8.60 1.16 19.16
C VAL A 32 8.08 1.57 17.79
N ALA A 33 8.17 0.64 16.84
CA ALA A 33 7.54 0.76 15.53
C ALA A 33 6.51 -0.36 15.38
N TYR A 34 5.26 0.01 15.10
CA TYR A 34 4.20 -0.94 14.76
C TYR A 34 4.17 -1.11 13.25
N ILE A 35 4.14 -2.37 12.79
CA ILE A 35 4.09 -2.73 11.38
C ILE A 35 2.75 -3.44 11.13
N PRO A 36 1.73 -2.73 10.64
CA PRO A 36 0.46 -3.35 10.31
C PRO A 36 0.63 -4.20 9.06
N VAL A 37 0.26 -5.47 9.13
CA VAL A 37 0.32 -6.43 8.02
C VAL A 37 -1.05 -7.07 7.85
N GLY A 38 -1.53 -7.15 6.61
CA GLY A 38 -2.76 -7.86 6.27
C GLY A 38 -2.83 -8.22 4.79
N SER A 39 -3.94 -8.82 4.36
CA SER A 39 -4.17 -9.25 2.98
C SER A 39 -5.18 -8.35 2.26
N LEU A 40 -5.17 -8.42 0.93
CA LEU A 40 -6.27 -7.96 0.07
C LEU A 40 -7.01 -9.19 -0.43
N GLU A 41 -8.11 -9.55 0.23
CA GLU A 41 -8.83 -10.80 0.00
C GLU A 41 -10.34 -10.65 0.29
N TRP A 42 -11.11 -11.70 0.01
CA TRP A 42 -12.54 -11.70 0.22
C TRP A 42 -12.93 -11.71 1.71
N HIS A 43 -13.83 -10.81 2.11
CA HIS A 43 -14.36 -10.70 3.49
C HIS A 43 -15.89 -10.65 3.55
N GLY A 44 -16.57 -11.13 2.50
CA GLY A 44 -18.02 -11.01 2.33
C GLY A 44 -18.44 -9.71 1.64
N VAL A 45 -19.65 -9.69 1.07
CA VAL A 45 -20.20 -8.56 0.30
C VAL A 45 -20.27 -7.24 1.06
N GLN A 46 -20.32 -7.32 2.39
CA GLN A 46 -20.45 -6.16 3.28
C GLN A 46 -19.11 -5.49 3.63
N ASN A 47 -17.98 -6.15 3.35
CA ASN A 47 -16.66 -5.72 3.82
C ASN A 47 -15.74 -5.36 2.65
N PRO A 48 -14.82 -4.39 2.85
CA PRO A 48 -13.78 -4.10 1.87
C PRO A 48 -12.74 -5.22 1.78
N LEU A 49 -12.08 -5.34 0.64
CA LEU A 49 -11.07 -6.39 0.41
C LEU A 49 -9.81 -6.22 1.28
N GLY A 50 -9.47 -4.98 1.65
CA GLY A 50 -8.37 -4.67 2.56
C GLY A 50 -8.71 -4.77 4.04
N THR A 51 -9.77 -5.49 4.40
CA THR A 51 -10.27 -5.56 5.78
C THR A 51 -9.18 -5.90 6.79
N ASP A 52 -8.29 -6.84 6.48
CA ASP A 52 -7.22 -7.23 7.41
C ASP A 52 -6.21 -6.12 7.64
N GLY A 53 -5.70 -5.50 6.57
CA GLY A 53 -4.79 -4.36 6.69
C GLY A 53 -5.44 -3.17 7.39
N LEU A 54 -6.71 -2.86 7.10
CA LEU A 54 -7.44 -1.77 7.75
C LEU A 54 -7.65 -2.00 9.24
N LYS A 55 -8.03 -3.22 9.65
CA LYS A 55 -8.17 -3.61 11.06
C LYS A 55 -6.82 -3.54 11.77
N ALA A 56 -5.78 -4.14 11.20
CA ALA A 56 -4.44 -4.15 11.77
C ALA A 56 -3.92 -2.73 11.96
N TYR A 57 -4.08 -1.86 10.96
CA TYR A 57 -3.67 -0.47 11.01
C TYR A 57 -4.35 0.28 12.16
N ALA A 58 -5.67 0.16 12.28
CA ALA A 58 -6.42 0.80 13.35
C ALA A 58 -6.00 0.31 14.74
N ILE A 59 -5.75 -1.00 14.90
CA ILE A 59 -5.26 -1.59 16.15
C ILE A 59 -3.88 -1.03 16.52
N CYS A 60 -2.96 -0.96 15.56
CA CYS A 60 -1.62 -0.39 15.76
C CYS A 60 -1.69 1.10 16.12
N CYS A 61 -2.56 1.88 15.48
CA CYS A 61 -2.78 3.29 15.83
C CYS A 61 -3.31 3.45 17.26
N GLU A 62 -4.28 2.63 17.67
CA GLU A 62 -4.78 2.66 19.05
C GLU A 62 -3.71 2.22 20.07
N ALA A 63 -2.83 1.29 19.71
CA ALA A 63 -1.68 0.92 20.54
C ALA A 63 -0.68 2.08 20.69
N ALA A 64 -0.27 2.70 19.57
CA ALA A 64 0.65 3.84 19.59
C ALA A 64 0.09 5.04 20.36
N LEU A 65 -1.21 5.27 20.26
CA LEU A 65 -1.89 6.32 21.00
C LEU A 65 -1.88 6.08 22.52
N ARG A 66 -1.95 4.82 22.97
CA ARG A 66 -1.95 4.46 24.39
C ARG A 66 -0.55 4.31 24.98
N TYR A 67 0.40 3.84 24.18
CA TYR A 67 1.71 3.39 24.67
C TYR A 67 2.90 4.10 23.99
N GLY A 68 2.65 5.02 23.07
CA GLY A 68 3.67 5.71 22.28
C GLY A 68 4.24 4.86 21.14
N GLY A 69 5.15 5.44 20.36
CA GLY A 69 5.77 4.82 19.20
C GLY A 69 5.26 5.39 17.88
N VAL A 70 5.63 4.73 16.78
CA VAL A 70 5.22 5.10 15.41
C VAL A 70 4.53 3.94 14.72
N VAL A 71 3.60 4.23 13.81
CA VAL A 71 2.90 3.24 13.01
C VAL A 71 3.31 3.42 11.56
N LEU A 72 3.81 2.36 10.93
CA LEU A 72 4.12 2.36 9.51
C LEU A 72 2.83 2.21 8.67
N PRO A 73 2.86 2.58 7.37
CA PRO A 73 1.78 2.24 6.45
C PRO A 73 1.46 0.75 6.47
N ALA A 74 0.18 0.41 6.29
CA ALA A 74 -0.22 -0.99 6.22
C ALA A 74 0.44 -1.69 5.03
N LEU A 75 1.09 -2.82 5.29
CA LEU A 75 1.64 -3.69 4.27
C LEU A 75 0.59 -4.73 3.89
N PHE A 76 0.08 -4.62 2.66
CA PHE A 76 -0.82 -5.61 2.09
C PHE A 76 0.00 -6.75 1.48
N LEU A 77 0.36 -7.71 2.32
CA LEU A 77 1.13 -8.90 1.94
C LEU A 77 0.17 -10.09 1.87
N GLY A 78 -0.18 -10.51 0.65
CA GLY A 78 -1.00 -11.69 0.39
C GLY A 78 -0.25 -12.99 0.68
N ILE A 79 0.09 -13.24 1.95
CA ILE A 79 0.60 -14.55 2.39
C ILE A 79 -0.62 -15.44 2.60
N LEU A 80 -1.27 -15.77 1.50
CA LEU A 80 -2.40 -16.68 1.42
C LEU A 80 -1.78 -18.01 0.99
N GLY A 81 -1.77 -18.99 1.90
CA GLY A 81 -0.92 -20.19 1.84
C GLY A 81 -1.03 -21.10 0.61
N ASP A 82 -1.85 -20.73 -0.39
CA ASP A 82 -2.14 -21.48 -1.60
C ASP A 82 -2.13 -20.64 -2.90
N ASN A 83 -1.61 -19.40 -2.89
CA ASN A 83 -1.60 -18.46 -4.03
C ASN A 83 -2.99 -17.99 -4.53
N HIS A 84 -4.09 -18.38 -3.88
CA HIS A 84 -5.43 -18.06 -4.36
C HIS A 84 -6.30 -17.31 -3.35
N GLY A 85 -5.96 -17.33 -2.06
CA GLY A 85 -6.84 -16.73 -1.06
C GLY A 85 -8.12 -17.52 -0.90
N TRP A 86 -8.85 -17.30 0.20
CA TRP A 86 -10.12 -17.97 0.39
C TRP A 86 -11.25 -17.15 -0.23
N GLU A 87 -11.99 -17.73 -1.18
CA GLU A 87 -13.12 -17.09 -1.86
C GLU A 87 -14.28 -18.09 -2.06
N PRO A 88 -15.55 -17.68 -1.85
CA PRO A 88 -16.71 -18.51 -2.18
C PRO A 88 -16.83 -18.77 -3.68
N GLU A 89 -17.50 -19.85 -4.05
CA GLU A 89 -17.85 -20.13 -5.45
C GLU A 89 -18.59 -18.94 -6.08
N GLY A 90 -18.16 -18.53 -7.29
CA GLY A 90 -18.69 -17.36 -8.00
C GLY A 90 -18.12 -16.01 -7.56
N TRP A 91 -17.22 -15.98 -6.57
CA TRP A 91 -16.51 -14.78 -6.11
C TRP A 91 -14.99 -14.90 -6.30
N SER A 92 -14.58 -15.60 -7.36
CA SER A 92 -13.16 -15.68 -7.73
C SER A 92 -12.64 -14.32 -8.23
N GLY A 93 -11.41 -13.95 -7.86
CA GLY A 93 -10.68 -12.82 -8.46
C GLY A 93 -10.78 -11.49 -7.70
N PHE A 94 -11.17 -11.53 -6.43
CA PHE A 94 -11.19 -10.34 -5.56
C PHE A 94 -9.93 -10.24 -4.69
N THR A 95 -9.24 -11.35 -4.49
CA THR A 95 -7.87 -11.40 -4.05
C THR A 95 -7.01 -10.79 -5.13
N VAL A 96 -6.12 -9.88 -4.76
CA VAL A 96 -5.27 -9.20 -5.75
C VAL A 96 -4.31 -10.20 -6.38
N THR A 97 -4.73 -10.73 -7.53
CA THR A 97 -3.92 -11.48 -8.50
C THR A 97 -4.00 -10.74 -9.83
N ALA A 98 -2.99 -10.86 -10.70
CA ALA A 98 -3.02 -10.14 -11.98
C ALA A 98 -4.06 -10.67 -12.97
N ASN A 99 -4.61 -11.87 -12.74
CA ASN A 99 -5.51 -12.57 -13.67
C ASN A 99 -6.76 -11.75 -14.01
N ASP A 100 -7.25 -10.97 -13.05
CA ASP A 100 -8.52 -10.24 -13.18
C ASP A 100 -8.32 -8.83 -13.76
N TRP A 101 -7.07 -8.42 -14.00
CA TRP A 101 -6.72 -7.08 -14.47
C TRP A 101 -6.16 -7.11 -15.88
N LYS A 102 -6.57 -6.15 -16.72
CA LYS A 102 -6.01 -6.00 -18.07
C LYS A 102 -4.65 -5.29 -18.07
N ILE A 103 -4.48 -4.34 -17.14
CA ILE A 103 -3.29 -3.50 -17.05
C ILE A 103 -2.89 -3.34 -15.58
N LEU A 104 -1.61 -3.58 -15.28
CA LEU A 104 -0.95 -3.26 -14.01
C LEU A 104 0.00 -2.08 -14.19
N VAL A 105 -0.04 -1.13 -13.26
CA VAL A 105 0.80 0.07 -13.28
C VAL A 105 1.56 0.18 -11.96
N GLY A 106 2.88 0.10 -12.01
CA GLY A 106 3.75 0.40 -10.87
C GLY A 106 4.21 1.85 -10.90
N VAL A 107 4.14 2.56 -9.78
CA VAL A 107 4.61 3.95 -9.67
C VAL A 107 5.55 4.06 -8.47
N THR A 108 6.71 4.68 -8.64
CA THR A 108 7.64 4.97 -7.54
C THR A 108 8.02 6.45 -7.49
N GLY A 109 7.93 7.07 -6.32
CA GLY A 109 8.52 8.40 -6.04
C GLY A 109 9.98 8.35 -5.59
N HIS A 110 10.58 7.16 -5.56
CA HIS A 110 11.94 6.96 -5.11
C HIS A 110 12.75 6.26 -6.19
N ASP A 111 13.58 7.03 -6.90
CA ASP A 111 14.41 6.54 -8.00
C ASP A 111 15.71 5.90 -7.49
N VAL A 112 15.56 4.72 -6.91
CA VAL A 112 16.71 3.86 -6.56
C VAL A 112 16.57 2.53 -7.28
N ASN A 113 17.65 2.10 -7.94
CA ASN A 113 17.67 0.88 -8.77
C ASN A 113 17.06 -0.35 -8.07
N PRO A 114 17.33 -0.64 -6.78
CA PRO A 114 16.72 -1.79 -6.12
C PRO A 114 15.19 -1.70 -6.04
N GLN A 115 14.62 -0.52 -5.83
CA GLN A 115 13.18 -0.33 -5.74
C GLN A 115 12.52 -0.41 -7.11
N CYS A 116 13.11 0.22 -8.12
CA CYS A 116 12.64 0.14 -9.50
C CYS A 116 12.66 -1.33 -10.00
N ASN A 117 13.74 -2.06 -9.72
CA ASN A 117 13.85 -3.48 -10.08
C ASN A 117 12.81 -4.34 -9.34
N ALA A 118 12.60 -4.12 -8.04
CA ALA A 118 11.61 -4.87 -7.28
C ALA A 118 10.18 -4.65 -7.81
N ILE A 119 9.84 -3.42 -8.21
CA ILE A 119 8.54 -3.11 -8.82
C ILE A 119 8.41 -3.81 -10.18
N HIS A 120 9.43 -3.69 -11.04
CA HIS A 120 9.45 -4.34 -12.35
C HIS A 120 9.29 -5.86 -12.21
N GLU A 121 10.12 -6.50 -11.38
CA GLU A 121 10.06 -7.94 -11.14
C GLU A 121 8.71 -8.37 -10.56
N GLY A 122 8.15 -7.58 -9.63
CA GLY A 122 6.83 -7.80 -9.07
C GLY A 122 5.74 -7.80 -10.14
N ILE A 123 5.76 -6.81 -11.04
CA ILE A 123 4.83 -6.71 -12.17
C ILE A 123 5.00 -7.89 -13.13
N GLN A 124 6.24 -8.22 -13.52
CA GLN A 124 6.50 -9.35 -14.43
C GLN A 124 6.04 -10.68 -13.82
N ARG A 125 6.28 -10.88 -12.53
CA ARG A 125 5.82 -12.07 -11.81
C ARG A 125 4.30 -12.13 -11.72
N ALA A 126 3.65 -11.00 -11.45
CA ALA A 126 2.21 -10.92 -11.37
C ALA A 126 1.58 -11.21 -12.75
N CYS A 127 2.08 -10.60 -13.82
CA CYS A 127 1.57 -10.79 -15.19
C CYS A 127 1.85 -12.20 -15.78
N LYS A 128 2.77 -12.96 -15.20
CA LYS A 128 3.15 -14.29 -15.70
C LYS A 128 1.94 -15.22 -15.72
N GLU A 129 1.73 -15.89 -16.86
CA GLU A 129 0.61 -16.83 -17.07
C GLU A 129 -0.78 -16.18 -17.02
N THR A 130 -0.85 -14.85 -17.20
CA THR A 130 -2.09 -14.07 -17.24
C THR A 130 -2.22 -13.32 -18.57
N GLU A 131 -3.41 -12.80 -18.88
CA GLU A 131 -3.61 -11.89 -20.03
C GLU A 131 -3.21 -10.43 -19.71
N ALA A 132 -2.87 -10.13 -18.45
CA ALA A 132 -2.51 -8.79 -18.01
C ALA A 132 -1.23 -8.30 -18.69
N LYS A 133 -1.18 -6.99 -18.97
CA LYS A 133 0.05 -6.28 -19.32
C LYS A 133 0.46 -5.37 -18.18
N GLY A 134 1.75 -5.22 -17.96
CA GLY A 134 2.27 -4.44 -16.86
C GLY A 134 3.36 -3.48 -17.31
N PHE A 135 3.39 -2.29 -16.72
CA PHE A 135 4.49 -1.34 -16.88
C PHE A 135 4.71 -0.56 -15.59
N GLU A 136 5.94 -0.10 -15.41
CA GLU A 136 6.35 0.77 -14.32
C GLU A 136 6.64 2.18 -14.83
N ILE A 137 6.37 3.17 -13.99
CA ILE A 137 6.76 4.55 -14.18
C ILE A 137 7.40 5.09 -12.90
N LYS A 138 8.35 5.99 -13.06
CA LYS A 138 8.94 6.74 -11.95
C LYS A 138 8.35 8.14 -11.86
N GLU A 139 8.38 8.72 -10.67
CA GLU A 139 8.24 10.17 -10.53
C GLU A 139 9.35 10.82 -11.38
N GLU A 140 8.99 11.86 -12.13
CA GLU A 140 9.81 12.50 -13.17
C GLU A 140 10.10 11.69 -14.45
N GLU A 141 9.70 10.41 -14.55
CA GLU A 141 9.73 9.72 -15.84
C GLU A 141 8.68 10.35 -16.76
N ASN A 142 9.17 11.09 -17.76
CA ASN A 142 8.37 11.59 -18.85
C ASN A 142 7.95 10.42 -19.76
N TRP A 143 7.01 9.59 -19.31
CA TRP A 143 6.36 8.62 -20.18
C TRP A 143 5.50 9.40 -21.19
N GLN A 144 6.06 9.63 -22.38
CA GLN A 144 5.36 10.29 -23.49
C GLN A 144 4.41 9.31 -24.20
N GLY A 145 3.51 8.69 -23.44
CA GLY A 145 2.41 7.90 -24.00
C GLY A 145 1.56 8.78 -24.90
N GLY A 146 1.52 8.46 -26.20
CA GLY A 146 1.01 9.30 -27.28
C GLY A 146 -0.28 10.10 -27.01
N ILE A 147 -0.31 11.31 -27.59
CA ILE A 147 -1.38 12.30 -27.85
C ILE A 147 -2.38 12.66 -26.71
N SER A 148 -2.67 11.84 -25.69
CA SER A 148 -3.80 12.10 -24.79
C SER A 148 -3.53 12.17 -23.28
N MET A 149 -2.32 11.85 -22.78
CA MET A 149 -1.99 12.09 -21.37
C MET A 149 -0.59 12.66 -21.20
N ARG A 150 -0.51 13.97 -20.91
CA ARG A 150 0.68 14.59 -20.31
C ARG A 150 0.43 14.70 -18.82
N TYR A 151 1.18 13.94 -18.01
CA TYR A 151 1.22 14.12 -16.56
C TYR A 151 2.66 14.41 -16.17
N SER A 152 2.87 15.45 -15.37
CA SER A 152 4.18 15.81 -14.79
C SER A 152 3.98 15.99 -13.30
N MET A 153 4.80 15.32 -12.50
CA MET A 153 4.84 15.46 -11.04
C MET A 153 6.31 15.67 -10.69
N ASP A 154 6.62 16.79 -10.06
CA ASP A 154 7.97 17.23 -9.72
C ASP A 154 8.48 16.54 -8.44
N HIS A 155 9.81 16.42 -8.30
CA HIS A 155 10.49 15.77 -7.17
C HIS A 155 10.06 16.21 -5.76
N ALA A 156 9.38 17.35 -5.67
CA ALA A 156 8.82 17.91 -4.46
C ALA A 156 7.31 18.04 -4.65
N GLY A 157 6.56 16.96 -4.43
CA GLY A 157 5.10 17.02 -4.36
C GLY A 157 4.60 17.98 -3.27
N ALA A 158 4.61 19.28 -3.58
CA ALA A 158 4.12 20.40 -2.80
C ALA A 158 2.86 20.98 -3.46
#